data_AF-A0A835IZA6-F1
#
_entry.id   AF-A0A835IZA6-F1
#
_cell.length_a   1.000
_cell.length_b   1.000
_cell.length_c   1.000
_cell.angle_alpha   90.00
_cell.angle_beta   90.00
_cell.angle_gamma   90.00
#
_symmetry.space_group_name_H-M   'P 1'
#
loop_
_entity.id
_entity.type
_entity.pdbx_description
1 polymer ?
#
loop_
_entity_poly.entity_id
_entity_poly.type
_entity_poly.pdbx_seq_one_letter_code
_entity_poly.pdbx_strand_id
1 'polypeptide(L)'
;MSEGEEKAKAIKDYIENISVLEEGLKRDFSGKSPFIHGGSPGYMDLLMGSTACSYRAIEEIIGARLIIPEIHPLYFAWVAAMENHPVVKEAIPPHEGLVNHLLKYKQRVLELPNSKA
;
A
#
# COMPACT_ATOMS: atom_id res chain seq x y z
N MET A 1 -17.50 -11.40 16.42
CA MET A 1 -16.58 -10.27 16.68
C MET A 1 -17.34 -9.00 16.46
N SER A 2 -17.03 -7.93 17.19
CA SER A 2 -17.54 -6.60 16.83
C SER A 2 -16.85 -6.10 15.55
N GLU A 3 -17.47 -5.17 14.82
CA GLU A 3 -16.85 -4.53 13.64
C GLU A 3 -15.47 -3.93 13.97
N GLY A 4 -15.29 -3.43 15.20
CA GLY A 4 -14.02 -2.91 15.68
C GLY A 4 -12.93 -3.97 15.85
N GLU A 5 -13.28 -5.15 16.35
CA GLU A 5 -12.36 -6.29 16.49
C GLU A 5 -11.93 -6.83 15.13
N GLU A 6 -12.87 -6.94 14.18
CA GLU A 6 -12.58 -7.40 12.82
C GLU A 6 -11.64 -6.44 12.10
N LYS A 7 -11.88 -5.13 12.21
CA LYS A 7 -11.00 -4.10 11.67
C LYS A 7 -9.61 -4.17 12.29
N ALA A 8 -9.51 -4.29 13.61
CA ALA A 8 -8.21 -4.38 14.30
C ALA A 8 -7.42 -5.62 13.85
N LYS A 9 -8.10 -6.75 13.69
CA LYS A 9 -7.50 -7.98 13.15
C LYS A 9 -7.01 -7.78 11.71
N ALA A 10 -7.85 -7.21 10.83
CA ALA A 10 -7.46 -6.98 9.44
C ALA A 10 -6.25 -6.05 9.31
N ILE A 11 -6.15 -5.01 10.15
CA ILE A 11 -4.98 -4.13 10.21
C ILE A 11 -3.74 -4.90 10.63
N LYS A 12 -3.84 -5.73 11.68
CA LYS A 12 -2.74 -6.57 12.13
C LYS A 12 -2.27 -7.53 11.03
N ASP A 13 -3.20 -8.25 10.42
CA ASP A 13 -2.92 -9.22 9.36
C ASP A 13 -2.26 -8.53 8.15
N TYR A 14 -2.70 -7.31 7.81
CA TYR A 14 -2.06 -6.51 6.75
C TYR A 14 -0.61 -6.17 7.09
N ILE A 15 -0.35 -5.66 8.30
CA ILE A 15 1.01 -5.31 8.75
C ILE A 15 1.93 -6.53 8.74
N GLU A 16 1.43 -7.69 9.18
CA GLU A 16 2.17 -8.95 9.15
C GLU A 16 2.50 -9.39 7.71
N ASN A 17 1.56 -9.25 6.78
CA ASN A 17 1.81 -9.54 5.36
C ASN A 17 2.88 -8.63 4.75
N ILE A 18 2.88 -7.33 5.10
CA ILE A 18 3.95 -6.42 4.67
C ILE A 18 5.29 -6.79 5.33
N SER A 19 5.29 -7.29 6.56
CA SER A 19 6.51 -7.78 7.21
C SER A 19 7.11 -8.99 6.48
N VAL A 20 6.27 -9.93 6.04
CA VAL A 20 6.71 -11.07 5.20
C VAL A 20 7.28 -10.58 3.87
N LEU A 21 6.64 -9.58 3.23
CA LEU A 21 7.16 -8.97 2.00
C LEU A 21 8.52 -8.31 2.25
N GLU A 22 8.66 -7.53 3.33
CA GLU A 22 9.90 -6.87 3.73
C GLU A 22 11.04 -7.89 3.92
N GLU A 23 10.79 -9.04 4.56
CA GLU A 23 11.77 -10.12 4.69
C GLU A 23 12.17 -10.71 3.33
N GLY A 24 11.21 -10.90 2.42
CA GLY A 24 11.48 -11.30 1.04
C GLY A 24 12.34 -10.28 0.29
N LEU A 25 12.03 -8.99 0.43
CA LEU A 25 12.83 -7.89 -0.15
C LEU A 25 14.27 -7.91 0.37
N LYS A 26 14.47 -8.12 1.68
CA LYS A 26 15.81 -8.23 2.28
C LYS A 26 16.57 -9.44 1.73
N ARG A 27 15.93 -10.60 1.63
CA ARG A 27 16.58 -11.84 1.20
C ARG A 27 16.95 -11.83 -0.29
N ASP A 28 16.01 -11.43 -1.14
CA ASP A 28 16.11 -11.68 -2.59
C ASP A 28 16.56 -10.43 -3.36
N PHE A 29 16.43 -9.24 -2.76
CA PHE A 29 16.69 -7.94 -3.41
C PHE A 29 17.61 -7.02 -2.60
N SER A 30 18.36 -7.55 -1.63
CA SER A 30 19.35 -6.76 -0.89
C SER A 30 20.33 -6.04 -1.84
N GLY A 31 20.52 -4.74 -1.61
CA GLY A 31 21.41 -3.90 -2.40
C GLY A 31 20.82 -3.38 -3.72
N LYS A 32 19.60 -3.77 -4.09
CA LYS A 32 18.86 -3.20 -5.23
C LYS A 32 17.88 -2.17 -4.70
N SER A 33 18.37 -0.95 -4.54
CA SER A 33 17.62 0.19 -4.01
C SER A 33 17.67 1.36 -5.01
N PRO A 34 16.57 2.12 -5.18
CA PRO A 34 15.29 1.94 -4.48
C PRO A 34 14.36 0.91 -5.13
N PHE A 35 14.63 0.44 -6.34
CA PHE A 35 13.78 -0.50 -7.07
C PHE A 35 14.37 -1.92 -7.09
N ILE A 36 13.48 -2.91 -7.25
CA ILE A 36 13.78 -4.35 -7.31
C ILE A 36 14.78 -4.66 -8.45
N HIS A 37 14.74 -3.87 -9.52
CA HIS A 37 15.64 -3.99 -10.68
C HIS A 37 16.85 -3.03 -10.64
N GLY A 38 17.06 -2.30 -9.54
CA GLY A 38 18.14 -1.33 -9.38
C GLY A 38 17.71 0.10 -9.64
N GLY A 39 18.35 0.78 -10.60
CA GLY A 39 18.21 2.24 -10.79
C GLY A 39 16.92 2.69 -11.48
N SER A 40 16.16 1.79 -12.09
CA SER A 40 14.91 2.08 -12.80
C SER A 40 13.82 1.08 -12.43
N PRO A 41 12.54 1.50 -12.35
CA PRO A 41 11.44 0.60 -12.03
C PRO A 41 11.24 -0.43 -13.16
N GLY A 42 11.16 -1.71 -12.79
CA GLY A 42 10.74 -2.79 -13.67
C GLY A 42 9.29 -3.20 -13.42
N TYR A 43 8.89 -4.34 -13.95
CA TYR A 43 7.48 -4.79 -13.91
C TYR A 43 6.93 -4.93 -12.49
N MET A 44 7.69 -5.55 -11.59
CA MET A 44 7.27 -5.74 -10.19
C MET A 44 7.14 -4.40 -9.45
N ASP A 45 8.02 -3.45 -9.76
CA ASP A 45 7.99 -2.09 -9.22
C ASP A 45 6.71 -1.35 -9.66
N LEU A 46 6.31 -1.51 -10.93
CA LEU A 46 5.07 -0.93 -11.46
C LEU A 46 3.82 -1.55 -10.85
N LEU A 47 3.73 -2.89 -10.79
CA LEU A 47 2.59 -3.58 -10.21
C LEU A 47 2.32 -3.12 -8.78
N MET A 48 3.38 -3.04 -8.00
CA MET A 48 3.27 -2.74 -6.58
C MET A 48 3.18 -1.24 -6.31
N GLY A 49 3.82 -0.40 -7.12
CA GLY A 49 3.58 1.05 -7.09
C GLY A 49 2.11 1.38 -7.33
N SER A 50 1.43 0.65 -8.24
CA SER A 50 0.01 0.87 -8.52
C SER A 50 -0.91 0.60 -7.32
N THR A 51 -0.52 -0.29 -6.41
CA THR A 51 -1.31 -0.63 -5.21
C THR A 51 -0.86 0.15 -3.98
N ALA A 52 0.40 0.55 -3.92
CA ALA A 52 0.99 1.19 -2.75
C ALA A 52 0.96 2.73 -2.80
N CYS A 53 0.96 3.39 -3.96
CA CYS A 53 1.03 4.86 -4.02
C CYS A 53 -0.21 5.59 -3.44
N SER A 54 -1.32 4.88 -3.19
CA SER A 54 -2.49 5.42 -2.50
C SER A 54 -2.53 5.15 -1.00
N TYR A 55 -1.46 4.58 -0.41
CA TYR A 55 -1.49 4.09 0.97
C TYR A 55 -1.86 5.16 1.99
N ARG A 56 -1.40 6.41 1.83
CA ARG A 56 -1.73 7.51 2.76
C ARG A 56 -3.23 7.80 2.82
N ALA A 57 -3.92 7.76 1.68
CA ALA A 57 -5.36 7.94 1.63
C ALA A 57 -6.10 6.76 2.29
N ILE A 58 -5.57 5.53 2.15
CA ILE A 58 -6.09 4.34 2.83
C ILE A 58 -5.91 4.46 4.35
N GLU A 59 -4.72 4.86 4.81
CA GLU A 59 -4.41 5.07 6.23
C GLU A 59 -5.33 6.13 6.85
N GLU A 60 -5.63 7.21 6.13
CA GLU A 60 -6.57 8.25 6.58
C GLU A 60 -7.99 7.70 6.75
N ILE A 61 -8.51 6.99 5.74
CA ILE A 61 -9.87 6.42 5.78
C ILE A 61 -10.01 5.37 6.88
N ILE A 62 -8.97 4.57 7.09
CA ILE A 62 -8.94 3.53 8.13
C ILE A 62 -8.65 4.17 9.50
N GLY A 63 -7.97 5.30 9.56
CA GLY A 63 -7.51 5.90 10.81
C GLY A 63 -6.41 5.08 11.49
N ALA A 64 -5.56 4.41 10.71
CA ALA A 64 -4.46 3.59 11.22
C ALA A 64 -3.28 3.58 10.25
N ARG A 65 -2.06 3.48 10.79
CA ARG A 65 -0.84 3.30 9.99
C ARG A 65 -0.71 1.84 9.56
N LEU A 66 -0.45 1.62 8.28
CA LEU A 66 -0.28 0.32 7.65
C LEU A 66 1.16 0.12 7.17
N ILE A 67 1.78 1.16 6.62
CA ILE A 67 3.19 1.15 6.23
C ILE A 67 4.00 1.86 7.32
N ILE A 68 4.75 1.09 8.10
CA ILE A 68 5.49 1.58 9.26
C ILE A 68 6.98 1.59 8.90
N PRO A 69 7.61 2.76 8.65
CA PRO A 69 9.01 2.84 8.20
C PRO A 69 10.00 2.16 9.14
N GLU A 70 9.72 2.14 10.44
CA GLU A 70 10.55 1.51 11.46
C GLU A 70 10.55 -0.02 11.38
N ILE A 71 9.49 -0.61 10.80
CA ILE A 71 9.31 -2.06 10.65
C ILE A 71 9.57 -2.49 9.19
N HIS A 72 9.18 -1.65 8.23
CA HIS A 72 9.21 -1.91 6.79
C HIS A 72 10.10 -0.89 6.03
N PRO A 73 11.39 -0.72 6.39
CA PRO A 73 12.23 0.33 5.82
C PRO A 73 12.46 0.19 4.31
N LEU A 74 12.63 -1.03 3.78
CA LEU A 74 12.85 -1.22 2.34
C LEU A 74 11.58 -0.98 1.54
N TYR A 75 10.45 -1.53 1.99
CA TYR A 75 9.16 -1.32 1.38
C TYR A 75 8.78 0.16 1.38
N PHE A 76 8.98 0.85 2.51
CA PHE A 76 8.73 2.29 2.60
C PHE A 76 9.62 3.11 1.65
N ALA A 77 10.92 2.83 1.60
CA ALA A 77 11.85 3.50 0.70
C ALA A 77 11.45 3.32 -0.78
N TRP A 78 11.00 2.12 -1.13
CA TRP A 78 10.54 1.81 -2.47
C TRP A 78 9.24 2.52 -2.86
N VAL A 79 8.23 2.53 -1.97
CA VAL A 79 7.00 3.30 -2.19
C VAL A 79 7.34 4.79 -2.36
N ALA A 80 8.20 5.34 -1.51
CA ALA A 80 8.63 6.73 -1.62
C ALA A 80 9.36 7.01 -2.94
N ALA A 81 10.17 6.08 -3.44
CA ALA A 81 10.85 6.24 -4.73
C ALA A 81 9.88 6.17 -5.91
N MET A 82 8.88 5.28 -5.86
CA MET A 82 7.81 5.23 -6.87
C MET A 82 7.00 6.52 -6.89
N GLU A 83 6.55 7.02 -5.74
CA GLU A 83 5.80 8.28 -5.65
C GLU A 83 6.58 9.49 -6.18
N ASN A 84 7.90 9.50 -6.01
CA ASN A 84 8.77 10.56 -6.49
C ASN A 84 9.23 10.39 -7.95
N HIS A 85 8.93 9.26 -8.59
CA HIS A 85 9.27 9.05 -9.98
C HIS A 85 8.47 10.05 -10.86
N PRO A 86 9.10 10.79 -11.80
CA PRO A 86 8.45 11.90 -12.52
C PRO A 86 7.11 11.53 -13.16
N VAL A 87 7.06 10.40 -13.87
CA VAL A 87 5.85 9.90 -14.53
C VAL A 87 4.75 9.55 -13.52
N VAL A 88 5.12 8.97 -12.38
CA VAL A 88 4.15 8.57 -11.36
C VAL A 88 3.62 9.81 -10.65
N LYS A 89 4.49 10.78 -10.35
CA LYS A 89 4.13 12.04 -9.70
C LYS A 89 3.14 12.86 -10.54
N GLU A 90 3.27 12.82 -11.87
CA GLU A 90 2.30 13.45 -12.78
C GLU A 90 0.98 12.67 -12.88
N ALA A 91 1.01 11.35 -12.65
CA ALA A 91 -0.16 10.48 -12.77
C ALA A 91 -0.97 10.33 -11.47
N ILE A 92 -0.34 10.48 -10.30
CA ILE A 92 -1.02 10.33 -9.01
C ILE A 92 -2.04 11.48 -8.83
N PRO A 93 -3.33 11.17 -8.61
CA PRO A 93 -4.31 12.20 -8.30
C PRO A 93 -3.99 12.91 -6.98
N PRO A 94 -4.46 14.16 -6.79
CA PRO A 94 -4.36 14.83 -5.50
C PRO A 94 -4.93 13.97 -4.37
N HIS A 95 -4.32 14.06 -3.19
CA HIS A 95 -4.66 13.21 -2.04
C HIS A 95 -6.16 13.23 -1.70
N GLU A 96 -6.79 14.41 -1.66
CA GLU A 96 -8.24 14.54 -1.43
C GLU A 96 -9.07 13.81 -2.50
N GLY A 97 -8.60 13.81 -3.75
CA GLY A 97 -9.22 13.08 -4.85
C GLY A 97 -9.17 11.56 -4.62
N LEU A 98 -8.03 11.05 -4.15
CA LEU A 98 -7.87 9.64 -3.78
C LEU A 98 -8.76 9.25 -2.60
N VAL A 99 -8.79 10.06 -1.54
CA VAL A 99 -9.65 9.82 -0.36
C VAL A 99 -11.12 9.74 -0.78
N ASN A 100 -11.59 10.73 -1.55
CA ASN A 100 -12.97 10.76 -2.05
C ASN A 100 -13.29 9.54 -2.93
N HIS A 101 -12.37 9.13 -3.80
CA HIS A 101 -12.54 7.95 -4.64
C HIS A 101 -12.66 6.67 -3.80
N LEU A 102 -11.76 6.49 -2.83
CA LEU A 102 -11.73 5.31 -1.96
C LEU A 102 -12.95 5.25 -1.02
N LEU A 103 -13.46 6.38 -0.53
CA LEU A 103 -14.71 6.42 0.24
C LEU A 103 -15.91 5.98 -0.59
N LYS A 104 -16.02 6.48 -1.84
CA LYS A 104 -17.07 6.02 -2.79
C LYS A 104 -16.92 4.55 -3.12
N TYR A 105 -15.69 4.05 -3.25
CA TYR A 105 -15.44 2.62 -3.45
C TYR A 105 -15.88 1.79 -2.25
N LYS A 106 -15.51 2.20 -1.02
CA LYS A 106 -15.93 1.56 0.22
C LYS A 106 -17.46 1.47 0.33
N GLN A 107 -18.18 2.56 0.07
CA GLN A 107 -19.65 2.57 0.10
C GLN A 107 -20.23 1.55 -0.87
N ARG A 108 -19.78 1.56 -2.14
CA ARG A 108 -20.21 0.60 -3.16
C ARG A 108 -19.95 -0.85 -2.75
N VAL A 109 -18.77 -1.15 -2.18
CA VAL A 109 -18.44 -2.51 -1.73
C VAL A 109 -19.35 -2.97 -0.60
N LEU A 110 -19.70 -2.09 0.34
CA LEU A 110 -20.62 -2.41 1.43
C LEU A 110 -22.08 -2.57 0.96
N GLU A 111 -22.45 -1.92 -0.14
CA GLU A 111 -23.76 -2.02 -0.78
C GLU A 111 -23.91 -3.25 -1.70
N LEU A 112 -22.81 -3.91 -2.07
CA LEU A 112 -22.88 -5.13 -2.86
C LEU A 112 -23.60 -6.22 -2.06
N PRO A 113 -24.57 -6.95 -2.67
CA PRO A 113 -25.15 -8.11 -2.01
C PRO A 113 -24.02 -9.06 -1.67
N ASN A 114 -23.94 -9.49 -0.41
CA ASN A 114 -23.00 -10.52 0.02
C ASN A 114 -23.22 -11.78 -0.83
N SER A 115 -22.48 -11.90 -1.93
CA SER A 115 -22.32 -13.15 -2.65
C SER A 115 -21.54 -14.04 -1.73
N LYS A 116 -22.26 -14.89 -0.99
CA LYS A 116 -21.70 -15.94 -0.14
C LYS A 116 -20.59 -16.66 -0.94
N ALA A 117 -19.35 -16.52 -0.47
CA ALA A 117 -18.29 -17.47 -0.75
C ALA A 117 -18.47 -18.69 0.16
#